data_AF-A0A8T5P562-F1
#
_entry.id   AF-A0A8T5P562-F1
#
_cell.length_a   1.000
_cell.length_b   1.000
_cell.length_c   1.000
_cell.angle_alpha   90.00
_cell.angle_beta   90.00
_cell.angle_gamma   90.00
#
_symmetry.space_group_name_H-M   'P 1'
#
loop_
_entity.id
_entity.type
_entity.pdbx_description
1 polymer ?
#
loop_
_entity_poly.entity_id
_entity_poly.type
_entity_poly.pdbx_seq_one_letter_code
_entity_poly.pdbx_strand_id
1 'polypeptide(L)'
;NVPNTCGKCHSKELTNFQSSKHYQKLEALKLAPTCTTCHAPHRFTLLDPEEFRNFCGTCHSLYKKVAPFDIPVKAEYLLGSVNKLKFNIEMANKDIFWAKQNGTDTVQAQKHADNALETLGTLAVMWHEFNLTHFEDELKSANAEVIRAENIVNPPAPYPTKTEARGSPGFTGIFVLISIAAILFFMKRNRE
;
A
#
# COMPACT_ATOMS: atom_id res chain seq x y z
N ASN A 1 11.34 -27.77 25.69
CA ASN A 1 10.57 -27.83 24.43
C ASN A 1 9.50 -26.74 24.44
N VAL A 2 9.89 -25.50 24.11
CA VAL A 2 9.01 -24.32 24.19
C VAL A 2 7.96 -24.31 23.06
N PRO A 3 8.31 -24.49 21.76
CA PRO A 3 7.33 -24.43 20.68
C PRO A 3 6.16 -25.41 20.85
N ASN A 4 6.44 -26.66 21.21
CA ASN A 4 5.37 -27.66 21.39
C ASN A 4 4.50 -27.37 22.62
N THR A 5 5.01 -26.63 23.61
CA THR A 5 4.21 -26.22 24.77
C THR A 5 3.26 -25.10 24.37
N CYS A 6 3.76 -24.08 23.67
CA CYS A 6 2.95 -22.96 23.18
C CYS A 6 1.89 -23.43 22.17
N GLY A 7 2.26 -24.33 21.26
CA GLY A 7 1.37 -24.83 20.21
C GLY A 7 0.23 -25.73 20.67
N LYS A 8 0.17 -26.11 21.96
CA LYS A 8 -1.03 -26.74 22.53
C LYS A 8 -2.25 -25.82 22.47
N CYS A 9 -2.02 -24.51 22.56
CA CYS A 9 -3.08 -23.49 22.45
C CYS A 9 -2.92 -22.64 21.16
N HIS A 10 -1.68 -22.41 20.70
CA HIS A 10 -1.35 -21.59 19.52
C HIS A 10 -0.94 -22.47 18.33
N SER A 11 -1.83 -23.36 17.92
CA SER A 11 -1.51 -24.39 16.92
C SER A 11 -1.24 -23.80 15.53
N LYS A 12 -1.92 -22.72 15.16
CA LYS A 12 -1.73 -22.06 13.85
C LYS A 12 -0.36 -21.37 13.79
N GLU A 13 0.00 -20.63 14.84
CA GLU A 13 1.29 -19.97 14.97
C GLU A 13 2.43 -20.98 15.03
N LEU A 14 2.24 -22.12 15.74
CA LEU A 14 3.21 -23.20 15.74
C LEU A 14 3.40 -23.78 14.32
N THR A 15 2.31 -24.02 13.60
CA THR A 15 2.36 -24.59 12.24
C THR A 15 3.17 -23.68 11.31
N ASN A 16 2.90 -22.37 11.36
CA ASN A 16 3.64 -21.38 10.59
C ASN A 16 5.11 -21.27 11.04
N PHE A 17 5.35 -21.28 12.36
CA PHE A 17 6.71 -21.25 12.87
C PHE A 17 7.54 -22.46 12.43
N GLN A 18 6.93 -23.64 12.38
CA GLN A 18 7.58 -24.89 11.96
C GLN A 18 8.08 -24.85 10.51
N SER A 19 7.47 -24.05 9.64
CA SER A 19 7.92 -23.87 8.26
C SER A 19 9.17 -22.97 8.14
N SER A 20 9.48 -22.21 9.20
CA SER A 20 10.52 -21.19 9.17
C SER A 20 11.95 -21.74 9.27
N LYS A 21 12.92 -20.97 8.74
CA LYS A 21 14.35 -21.23 8.94
C LYS A 21 14.76 -21.16 10.43
N HIS A 22 14.07 -20.34 11.23
CA HIS A 22 14.30 -20.26 12.67
C HIS A 22 13.99 -21.60 13.34
N TYR A 23 12.85 -22.22 13.05
CA TYR A 23 12.51 -23.52 13.62
C TYR A 23 13.46 -24.62 13.16
N GLN A 24 13.82 -24.65 11.87
CA GLN A 24 14.82 -25.61 11.37
C GLN A 24 16.16 -25.51 12.11
N LYS A 25 16.64 -24.28 12.35
CA LYS A 25 17.89 -24.03 13.11
C LYS A 25 17.73 -24.30 14.60
N LEU A 26 16.56 -24.05 15.17
CA LEU A 26 16.24 -24.41 16.55
C LEU A 26 16.34 -25.93 16.71
N GLU A 27 15.77 -26.68 15.79
CA GLU A 27 15.76 -28.14 15.88
C GLU A 27 17.14 -28.75 15.68
N ALA A 28 17.87 -28.29 14.66
CA ALA A 28 19.19 -28.82 14.34
C ALA A 28 20.28 -28.41 15.33
N LEU A 29 20.28 -27.16 15.79
CA LEU A 29 21.42 -26.57 16.51
C LEU A 29 21.08 -26.04 17.90
N LYS A 30 19.79 -25.88 18.24
CA LYS A 30 19.33 -25.28 19.51
C LYS A 30 19.80 -23.81 19.71
N LEU A 31 20.16 -23.12 18.61
CA LEU A 31 20.73 -21.76 18.61
C LEU A 31 19.81 -20.68 18.00
N ALA A 32 18.57 -21.02 17.68
CA ALA A 32 17.60 -20.10 17.09
C ALA A 32 16.54 -19.65 18.13
N PRO A 33 15.86 -18.51 17.89
CA PRO A 33 14.82 -18.03 18.80
C PRO A 33 13.67 -19.04 18.96
N THR A 34 12.98 -18.95 20.10
CA THR A 34 11.74 -19.67 20.38
C THR A 34 10.62 -18.67 20.60
N CYS A 35 9.39 -19.15 20.85
CA CYS A 35 8.23 -18.31 21.14
C CYS A 35 8.51 -17.28 22.24
N THR A 36 9.24 -17.69 23.29
CA THR A 36 9.53 -16.85 24.46
C THR A 36 10.73 -15.91 24.27
N THR A 37 11.37 -15.94 23.09
CA THR A 37 12.44 -14.99 22.78
C THR A 37 11.86 -13.61 22.48
N CYS A 38 10.70 -13.56 21.84
CA CYS A 38 10.02 -12.30 21.49
C CYS A 38 8.78 -12.05 22.35
N HIS A 39 8.01 -13.09 22.69
CA HIS A 39 6.77 -12.94 23.44
C HIS A 39 6.90 -13.37 24.89
N ALA A 40 6.25 -12.66 25.80
CA ALA A 40 6.10 -13.11 27.17
C ALA A 40 5.05 -14.25 27.24
N PRO A 41 5.33 -15.35 27.97
CA PRO A 41 4.33 -16.41 28.18
C PRO A 41 3.02 -15.86 28.75
N HIS A 42 1.89 -16.27 28.17
CA HIS A 42 0.53 -15.87 28.59
C HIS A 42 0.26 -14.35 28.60
N ARG A 43 1.12 -13.57 27.95
CA ARG A 43 0.90 -12.15 27.64
C ARG A 43 1.18 -11.95 26.15
N PHE A 44 0.39 -12.63 25.33
CA PHE A 44 0.47 -12.55 23.87
C PHE A 44 -0.11 -11.22 23.40
N THR A 45 0.67 -10.16 23.56
CA THR A 45 0.42 -8.88 22.94
C THR A 45 0.99 -8.89 21.53
N LEU A 46 0.31 -8.21 20.61
CA LEU A 46 0.93 -7.82 19.36
C LEU A 46 2.06 -6.85 19.71
N LEU A 47 3.28 -7.25 19.37
CA LEU A 47 4.45 -6.39 19.55
C LEU A 47 4.36 -5.26 18.54
N ASP A 48 4.78 -4.07 18.96
CA ASP A 48 4.88 -2.95 18.03
C ASP A 48 6.08 -3.13 17.06
N PRO A 49 6.11 -2.41 15.92
CA PRO A 49 7.20 -2.55 14.95
C PRO A 49 8.60 -2.29 15.51
N GLU A 50 8.73 -1.40 16.51
CA GLU A 50 10.02 -1.07 17.14
C GLU A 50 10.51 -2.22 18.03
N GLU A 51 9.62 -2.82 18.82
CA GLU A 51 9.90 -4.01 19.61
C GLU A 51 10.39 -5.15 18.71
N PHE A 52 9.75 -5.37 17.55
CA PHE A 52 10.20 -6.38 16.59
C PHE A 52 11.61 -6.08 16.06
N ARG A 53 11.92 -4.82 15.75
CA ARG A 53 13.28 -4.42 15.33
C ARG A 53 14.30 -4.78 16.42
N ASN A 54 13.99 -4.52 17.68
CA ASN A 54 14.87 -4.80 18.81
C ASN A 54 15.10 -6.31 19.02
N PHE A 55 14.04 -7.11 18.99
CA PHE A 55 14.16 -8.56 19.10
C PHE A 55 14.93 -9.17 17.94
N CYS A 56 14.58 -8.82 16.70
CA CYS A 56 15.28 -9.31 15.50
C CYS A 56 16.76 -8.89 15.51
N GLY A 57 17.04 -7.64 15.87
CA GLY A 57 18.38 -7.07 15.93
C GLY A 57 19.32 -7.73 16.95
N THR A 58 18.76 -8.47 17.92
CA THR A 58 19.55 -9.28 18.85
C THR A 58 20.38 -10.33 18.11
N CYS A 59 19.91 -10.86 16.97
CA CYS A 59 20.64 -11.85 16.17
C CYS A 59 21.03 -11.32 14.79
N HIS A 60 20.12 -10.59 14.14
CA HIS A 60 20.32 -9.97 12.84
C HIS A 60 21.09 -8.65 12.98
N SER A 61 22.39 -8.75 13.27
CA SER A 61 23.25 -7.57 13.41
C SER A 61 24.57 -7.71 12.67
N LEU A 62 25.13 -6.56 12.30
CA LEU A 62 26.45 -6.44 11.66
C LEU A 62 27.57 -7.06 12.50
N TYR A 63 27.42 -7.04 13.83
CA TYR A 63 28.44 -7.52 14.77
C TYR A 63 28.38 -9.03 14.98
N LYS A 64 27.18 -9.61 15.10
CA LYS A 64 27.04 -11.05 15.37
C LYS A 64 27.22 -11.92 14.13
N LYS A 65 26.85 -11.41 12.95
CA LYS A 65 27.02 -12.11 11.65
C LYS A 65 26.41 -13.51 11.60
N VAL A 66 25.41 -13.81 12.44
CA VAL A 66 24.70 -15.10 12.46
C VAL A 66 23.52 -15.15 11.48
N ALA A 67 23.05 -13.98 11.03
CA ALA A 67 21.96 -13.82 10.09
C ALA A 67 22.05 -12.45 9.37
N PRO A 68 21.35 -12.23 8.24
CA PRO A 68 21.40 -10.98 7.48
C PRO A 68 20.94 -9.77 8.31
N PHE A 69 21.72 -8.69 8.32
CA PHE A 69 21.55 -7.57 9.26
C PHE A 69 20.42 -6.60 8.91
N ASP A 70 19.92 -6.65 7.68
CA ASP A 70 18.90 -5.75 7.12
C ASP A 70 17.45 -6.19 7.46
N ILE A 71 17.29 -7.44 7.89
CA ILE A 71 16.00 -8.04 8.23
C ILE A 71 15.20 -7.27 9.29
N PRO A 72 15.77 -6.74 10.38
CA PRO A 72 15.01 -6.00 11.40
C PRO A 72 14.35 -4.74 10.83
N VAL A 73 15.05 -4.01 9.97
CA VAL A 73 14.53 -2.78 9.34
C VAL A 73 13.42 -3.13 8.35
N LYS A 74 13.61 -4.20 7.55
CA LYS A 74 12.56 -4.68 6.64
C LYS A 74 11.31 -5.13 7.41
N ALA A 75 11.49 -5.84 8.52
CA ALA A 75 10.38 -6.32 9.35
C ALA A 75 9.58 -5.17 9.96
N GLU A 76 10.26 -4.17 10.55
CA GLU A 76 9.66 -2.95 11.07
C GLU A 76 8.82 -2.24 10.01
N TYR A 77 9.37 -2.05 8.80
CA TYR A 77 8.66 -1.42 7.69
C TYR A 77 7.38 -2.16 7.29
N LEU A 78 7.45 -3.50 7.18
CA LEU A 78 6.30 -4.32 6.79
C LEU A 78 5.21 -4.29 7.86
N LEU A 79 5.57 -4.37 9.13
CA LEU A 79 4.62 -4.28 10.25
C LEU A 79 3.98 -2.88 10.34
N GLY A 80 4.76 -1.82 10.11
CA GLY A 80 4.22 -0.47 9.96
C GLY A 80 3.23 -0.35 8.80
N SER A 81 3.49 -1.08 7.70
CA SER A 81 2.59 -1.12 6.53
C SER A 81 1.27 -1.83 6.81
N VAL A 82 1.20 -2.76 7.77
CA VAL A 82 -0.05 -3.37 8.25
C VAL A 82 -0.95 -2.30 8.89
N ASN A 83 -0.39 -1.41 9.72
CA ASN A 83 -1.15 -0.32 10.34
C ASN A 83 -1.72 0.62 9.28
N LYS A 84 -0.95 0.91 8.24
CA LYS A 84 -1.41 1.70 7.09
C LYS A 84 -2.54 0.98 6.33
N LEU A 85 -2.39 -0.32 6.06
CA LEU A 85 -3.43 -1.13 5.42
C LEU A 85 -4.74 -1.09 6.22
N LYS A 86 -4.67 -1.28 7.55
CA LYS A 86 -5.84 -1.19 8.44
C LYS A 86 -6.54 0.16 8.30
N PHE A 87 -5.79 1.26 8.38
CA PHE A 87 -6.33 2.61 8.20
C PHE A 87 -7.00 2.78 6.82
N ASN A 88 -6.35 2.31 5.76
CA ASN A 88 -6.91 2.43 4.41
C ASN A 88 -8.21 1.61 4.24
N ILE A 89 -8.29 0.41 4.82
CA ILE A 89 -9.52 -0.41 4.83
C ILE A 89 -10.65 0.33 5.58
N GLU A 90 -10.35 0.95 6.73
CA GLU A 90 -11.33 1.73 7.49
C GLU A 90 -11.85 2.93 6.68
N MET A 91 -10.95 3.63 5.99
CA MET A 91 -11.30 4.75 5.13
C MET A 91 -12.11 4.33 3.92
N ALA A 92 -11.72 3.27 3.21
CA ALA A 92 -12.46 2.73 2.07
C ALA A 92 -13.88 2.31 2.47
N ASN A 93 -14.05 1.65 3.63
CA ASN A 93 -15.38 1.30 4.14
C ASN A 93 -16.24 2.54 4.44
N LYS A 94 -15.65 3.61 4.96
CA LYS A 94 -16.34 4.88 5.17
C LYS A 94 -16.78 5.52 3.85
N ASP A 95 -15.92 5.52 2.84
CA ASP A 95 -16.23 6.07 1.53
C ASP A 95 -17.33 5.26 0.84
N ILE A 96 -17.27 3.92 0.94
CA ILE A 96 -18.32 3.01 0.51
C ILE A 96 -19.65 3.30 1.21
N PHE A 97 -19.62 3.52 2.53
CA PHE A 97 -20.82 3.85 3.29
C PHE A 97 -21.48 5.13 2.75
N TRP A 98 -20.72 6.21 2.54
CA TRP A 98 -21.27 7.47 2.02
C TRP A 98 -21.73 7.35 0.56
N ALA A 99 -21.00 6.63 -0.28
CA ALA A 99 -21.40 6.37 -1.66
C ALA A 99 -22.74 5.62 -1.72
N LYS A 100 -22.93 4.63 -0.85
CA LYS A 100 -24.20 3.90 -0.74
C LYS A 100 -25.35 4.80 -0.30
N GLN A 101 -25.13 5.72 0.64
CA GLN A 101 -26.14 6.70 1.06
C GLN A 101 -26.55 7.65 -0.07
N ASN A 102 -25.61 7.95 -0.98
CA ASN A 102 -25.85 8.77 -2.17
C ASN A 102 -26.46 8.01 -3.35
N GLY A 103 -26.79 6.71 -3.18
CA GLY A 103 -27.42 5.88 -4.20
C GLY A 103 -26.48 5.21 -5.19
N THR A 104 -25.16 5.26 -4.96
CA THR A 104 -24.17 4.53 -5.77
C THR A 104 -24.27 3.03 -5.51
N ASP A 105 -24.15 2.21 -6.56
CA ASP A 105 -23.97 0.76 -6.41
C ASP A 105 -22.58 0.45 -5.85
N THR A 106 -22.53 -0.07 -4.63
CA THR A 106 -21.28 -0.34 -3.92
C THR A 106 -20.97 -1.82 -3.77
N VAL A 107 -21.71 -2.74 -4.41
CA VAL A 107 -21.54 -4.19 -4.21
C VAL A 107 -20.11 -4.65 -4.50
N GLN A 108 -19.53 -4.21 -5.62
CA GLN A 108 -18.14 -4.59 -5.96
C GLN A 108 -17.11 -3.90 -5.07
N ALA A 109 -17.34 -2.64 -4.68
CA ALA A 109 -16.45 -1.94 -3.78
C ALA A 109 -16.39 -2.60 -2.40
N GLN A 110 -17.56 -3.00 -1.87
CA GLN A 110 -17.65 -3.74 -0.61
C GLN A 110 -16.91 -5.07 -0.69
N LYS A 111 -17.12 -5.84 -1.78
CA LYS A 111 -16.40 -7.11 -1.99
C LYS A 111 -14.88 -6.93 -1.94
N HIS A 112 -14.35 -5.89 -2.57
CA HIS A 112 -12.92 -5.59 -2.54
C HIS A 112 -12.43 -5.21 -1.13
N ALA A 113 -13.19 -4.36 -0.41
CA ALA A 113 -12.87 -4.03 0.98
C ALA A 113 -12.90 -5.26 1.91
N ASP A 114 -13.87 -6.16 1.70
CA ASP A 114 -14.02 -7.41 2.47
C ASP A 114 -12.85 -8.36 2.22
N ASN A 115 -12.42 -8.53 0.97
CA ASN A 115 -11.23 -9.32 0.63
C ASN A 115 -9.97 -8.78 1.34
N ALA A 116 -9.77 -7.46 1.33
CA ALA A 116 -8.64 -6.83 2.02
C ALA A 116 -8.69 -7.06 3.53
N LEU A 117 -9.89 -6.99 4.12
CA LEU A 117 -10.13 -7.25 5.54
C LEU A 117 -9.87 -8.73 5.91
N GLU A 118 -10.25 -9.65 5.05
CA GLU A 118 -9.95 -11.08 5.22
C GLU A 118 -8.44 -11.33 5.24
N THR A 119 -7.71 -10.80 4.26
CA THR A 119 -6.24 -10.88 4.25
C THR A 119 -5.66 -10.28 5.53
N LEU A 120 -6.06 -9.06 5.92
CA LEU A 120 -5.61 -8.41 7.16
C LEU A 120 -5.81 -9.31 8.39
N GLY A 121 -6.94 -10.01 8.49
CA GLY A 121 -7.26 -10.94 9.57
C GLY A 121 -6.31 -12.12 9.69
N THR A 122 -5.63 -12.51 8.59
CA THR A 122 -4.68 -13.63 8.57
C THR A 122 -3.23 -13.23 8.80
N LEU A 123 -2.87 -11.96 8.56
CA LEU A 123 -1.47 -11.49 8.57
C LEU A 123 -0.76 -11.76 9.90
N ALA A 124 -1.43 -11.57 11.04
CA ALA A 124 -0.83 -11.77 12.35
C ALA A 124 -0.35 -13.22 12.57
N VAL A 125 -1.12 -14.21 12.09
CA VAL A 125 -0.76 -15.63 12.18
C VAL A 125 0.31 -15.96 11.13
N MET A 126 0.14 -15.48 9.90
CA MET A 126 1.09 -15.68 8.79
C MET A 126 2.50 -15.15 9.10
N TRP A 127 2.61 -14.07 9.88
CA TRP A 127 3.90 -13.50 10.31
C TRP A 127 4.85 -14.53 10.93
N HIS A 128 4.31 -15.56 11.58
CA HIS A 128 5.08 -16.62 12.23
C HIS A 128 5.82 -17.53 11.25
N GLU A 129 5.57 -17.44 9.94
CA GLU A 129 6.40 -18.09 8.90
C GLU A 129 7.79 -17.47 8.80
N PHE A 130 7.95 -16.21 9.22
CA PHE A 130 9.16 -15.40 9.04
C PHE A 130 9.62 -15.32 7.58
N ASN A 131 8.67 -15.44 6.64
CA ASN A 131 8.89 -15.26 5.22
C ASN A 131 8.48 -13.83 4.81
N LEU A 132 9.43 -12.90 4.92
CA LEU A 132 9.15 -11.48 4.65
C LEU A 132 8.76 -11.19 3.20
N THR A 133 9.15 -12.05 2.24
CA THR A 133 8.73 -11.89 0.84
C THR A 133 7.26 -12.24 0.68
N HIS A 134 6.85 -13.43 1.18
CA HIS A 134 5.45 -13.85 1.15
C HIS A 134 4.55 -12.84 1.88
N PHE A 135 4.96 -12.39 3.07
CA PHE A 135 4.20 -11.40 3.83
C PHE A 135 4.07 -10.05 3.09
N GLU A 136 5.12 -9.60 2.42
CA GLU A 136 5.10 -8.38 1.61
C GLU A 136 4.15 -8.51 0.40
N ASP A 137 4.12 -9.67 -0.24
CA ASP A 137 3.24 -9.93 -1.39
C ASP A 137 1.76 -9.94 -0.98
N GLU A 138 1.43 -10.57 0.15
CA GLU A 138 0.07 -10.57 0.71
C GLU A 138 -0.37 -9.16 1.13
N LEU A 139 0.52 -8.39 1.75
CA LEU A 139 0.28 -6.98 2.05
C LEU A 139 0.00 -6.16 0.79
N LYS A 140 0.77 -6.36 -0.28
CA LYS A 140 0.55 -5.68 -1.58
C LYS A 140 -0.78 -6.08 -2.19
N SER A 141 -1.13 -7.36 -2.14
CA SER A 141 -2.41 -7.88 -2.63
C SER A 141 -3.60 -7.22 -1.92
N ALA A 142 -3.57 -7.16 -0.58
CA ALA A 142 -4.61 -6.51 0.21
C ALA A 142 -4.70 -5.00 -0.06
N ASN A 143 -3.57 -4.30 -0.18
CA ASN A 143 -3.58 -2.88 -0.56
C ASN A 143 -4.16 -2.66 -1.97
N ALA A 144 -3.92 -3.58 -2.91
CA ALA A 144 -4.48 -3.49 -4.24
C ALA A 144 -6.01 -3.70 -4.24
N GLU A 145 -6.54 -4.56 -3.38
CA GLU A 145 -7.98 -4.69 -3.14
C GLU A 145 -8.57 -3.37 -2.61
N VAL A 146 -7.93 -2.72 -1.63
CA VAL A 146 -8.37 -1.41 -1.13
C VAL A 146 -8.42 -0.36 -2.25
N ILE A 147 -7.38 -0.27 -3.07
CA ILE A 147 -7.33 0.66 -4.20
C ILE A 147 -8.46 0.35 -5.21
N ARG A 148 -8.77 -0.93 -5.46
CA ARG A 148 -9.90 -1.31 -6.31
C ARG A 148 -11.23 -0.84 -5.73
N ALA A 149 -11.42 -0.98 -4.42
CA ALA A 149 -12.62 -0.49 -3.73
C ALA A 149 -12.76 1.04 -3.84
N GLU A 150 -11.68 1.78 -3.54
CA GLU A 150 -11.63 3.24 -3.60
C GLU A 150 -11.96 3.77 -5.00
N ASN A 151 -11.37 3.19 -6.05
CA ASN A 151 -11.60 3.62 -7.44
C ASN A 151 -13.06 3.49 -7.90
N ILE A 152 -13.86 2.62 -7.28
CA ILE A 152 -15.28 2.45 -7.59
C ILE A 152 -16.11 3.59 -7.00
N VAL A 153 -15.81 4.00 -5.76
CA VAL A 153 -16.63 4.95 -5.00
C VAL A 153 -16.10 6.38 -5.05
N ASN A 154 -14.82 6.54 -5.36
CA ASN A 154 -14.10 7.81 -5.48
C ASN A 154 -13.09 7.73 -6.64
N PRO A 155 -13.55 7.69 -7.90
CA PRO A 155 -12.66 7.58 -9.05
C PRO A 155 -11.75 8.80 -9.13
N PRO A 156 -10.45 8.62 -9.46
CA PRO A 156 -9.55 9.76 -9.62
C PRO A 156 -10.09 10.72 -10.68
N ALA A 157 -9.94 12.03 -10.43
CA ALA A 157 -10.37 13.04 -11.38
C ALA A 157 -9.75 12.76 -12.76
N PRO A 158 -10.50 12.94 -13.87
CA PRO A 158 -9.94 12.78 -15.19
C PRO A 158 -8.67 13.64 -15.31
N TYR A 159 -7.60 13.08 -15.90
CA TYR A 159 -6.46 13.89 -16.29
C TYR A 159 -6.98 15.05 -17.14
N PRO A 160 -6.54 16.30 -16.88
CA PRO A 160 -6.95 17.42 -17.72
C PRO A 160 -6.56 17.10 -19.16
N THR A 161 -7.56 16.83 -20.00
CA THR A 161 -7.37 16.78 -21.44
C THR A 161 -6.80 18.13 -21.84
N LYS A 162 -5.68 18.10 -22.58
CA LYS A 162 -5.02 19.29 -23.10
C LYS A 162 -6.10 20.18 -23.70
N THR A 163 -6.37 21.34 -23.09
CA THR A 163 -7.26 22.35 -23.65
C THR A 163 -6.77 22.60 -25.06
N GLU A 164 -7.60 22.33 -26.07
CA GLU A 164 -7.27 22.73 -27.43
C GLU A 164 -6.89 24.21 -27.37
N ALA A 165 -5.71 24.54 -27.89
CA ALA A 165 -5.26 25.91 -27.94
C ALA A 165 -6.35 26.67 -28.71
N ARG A 166 -7.15 27.48 -28.01
CA ARG A 166 -8.06 28.43 -28.62
C ARG A 166 -7.18 29.29 -29.49
N GLY A 167 -7.24 29.06 -30.80
CA GLY A 167 -6.46 29.83 -31.77
C GLY A 167 -6.66 31.29 -31.42
N SER A 168 -5.57 31.99 -31.12
CA SER A 168 -5.57 33.42 -30.90
C SER A 168 -6.39 34.03 -32.04
N PRO A 169 -7.43 34.85 -31.79
CA PRO A 169 -8.14 35.51 -32.87
C PRO A 169 -7.09 36.29 -33.67
N GLY A 170 -6.82 35.79 -34.88
CA GLY A 170 -5.83 36.40 -35.75
C GLY A 170 -6.26 37.83 -36.01
N PHE A 171 -5.33 38.77 -35.95
CA PHE A 171 -5.50 40.15 -36.40
C PHE A 171 -5.76 40.26 -37.93
N THR A 172 -6.26 39.20 -38.56
CA THR A 172 -6.52 39.10 -40.01
C THR A 172 -7.53 40.14 -40.48
N GLY A 173 -8.46 40.58 -39.62
CA GLY A 173 -9.43 41.64 -39.96
C GLY A 173 -8.82 43.04 -40.10
N ILE A 174 -7.80 43.38 -39.31
CA ILE A 174 -7.23 44.74 -39.30
C ILE A 174 -6.33 44.97 -40.52
N PHE A 175 -5.54 43.97 -40.92
CA PHE A 175 -4.68 44.09 -42.10
C PHE A 175 -5.46 44.22 -43.41
N VAL A 176 -6.61 43.52 -43.55
CA VAL A 176 -7.45 43.63 -44.75
C VAL A 176 -8.03 45.04 -44.91
N LEU A 177 -8.48 45.67 -43.82
CA LEU A 177 -9.05 47.02 -43.87
C LEU A 177 -7.99 48.08 -44.20
N ILE A 178 -6.76 47.94 -43.69
CA ILE A 178 -5.65 48.85 -44.01
C ILE A 178 -5.26 48.72 -45.49
N SER A 179 -5.22 47.51 -46.05
CA SER A 179 -4.93 47.30 -47.47
C SER A 179 -6.01 47.89 -48.38
N ILE A 180 -7.29 47.75 -48.04
CA ILE A 180 -8.39 48.34 -48.82
C ILE A 180 -8.35 49.87 -48.76
N ALA A 181 -8.10 50.46 -47.58
CA ALA A 181 -7.99 51.92 -47.43
C ALA A 181 -6.80 52.50 -48.22
N ALA A 182 -5.65 51.80 -48.23
CA ALA A 182 -4.49 52.21 -49.01
C ALA A 182 -4.78 52.18 -50.53
N ILE A 183 -5.43 51.12 -51.02
CA ILE A 183 -5.81 51.01 -52.44
C ILE A 183 -6.77 52.14 -52.83
N LEU A 184 -7.80 52.41 -52.03
CA LEU A 184 -8.75 53.50 -52.29
C LEU A 184 -8.08 54.89 -52.26
N PHE A 185 -7.13 55.11 -51.35
CA PHE A 185 -6.35 56.35 -51.29
C PHE A 185 -5.47 56.54 -52.54
N PHE A 186 -4.78 55.50 -52.99
CA PHE A 186 -3.98 55.56 -54.22
C PHE A 186 -4.85 55.72 -55.48
N MET A 187 -6.01 55.08 -55.55
CA MET A 187 -6.96 55.26 -56.65
C MET A 187 -7.55 56.68 -56.71
N LYS A 188 -7.76 57.33 -55.56
CA LYS A 188 -8.22 58.72 -55.50
C LYS A 188 -7.09 59.70 -55.89
N ARG A 189 -5.85 59.46 -55.45
CA ARG A 189 -4.70 60.31 -55.77
C ARG A 189 -4.31 60.31 -57.24
N ASN A 190 -4.54 59.21 -57.97
CA ASN A 190 -4.24 59.12 -59.40
C ASN A 190 -5.37 59.64 -60.32
N ARG A 191 -6.45 60.18 -59.75
CA ARG A 191 -7.60 60.75 -60.49
C ARG A 191 -7.67 62.29 -60.42
N GLU A 192 -6.69 62.93 -59.79
CA GLU A 192 -6.43 64.38 -59.84
C GLU A 192 -5.10 64.61 -60.57
#